data_AF-A0A5C8PNC6-F1
#
_entry.id   AF-A0A5C8PNC6-F1
#
_cell.length_a   1.000
_cell.length_b   1.000
_cell.length_c   1.000
_cell.angle_alpha   90.00
_cell.angle_beta   90.00
_cell.angle_gamma   90.00
#
_symmetry.space_group_name_H-M   'P 1'
#
loop_
_entity.id
_entity.type
_entity.pdbx_description
1 polymer ?
#
loop_
_entity_poly.entity_id
_entity_poly.type
_entity_poly.pdbx_seq_one_letter_code
_entity_poly.pdbx_strand_id
1 'polypeptide(L)'
;MKTSTSAYALRLPSSIKAAAEKLAAEEGISLNQFVATAVAEKVAALHTASYFAERKGHADWAAFDRIMRRETGMPPQGGDEIPEGYKGRRATKP
;
A
#
# COMPACT_ATOMS: atom_id res chain seq x y z
N MET A 1 8.82 -18.35 -7.10
CA MET A 1 7.94 -18.93 -6.06
C MET A 1 6.76 -19.57 -6.77
N LYS A 2 6.45 -20.85 -6.53
CA LYS A 2 5.25 -21.48 -7.08
C LYS A 2 4.05 -20.95 -6.30
N THR A 3 3.18 -20.17 -6.93
CA THR A 3 1.88 -19.82 -6.36
C THR A 3 1.01 -21.07 -6.38
N SER A 4 0.94 -21.76 -5.24
CA SER A 4 0.00 -22.87 -5.07
C SER A 4 -1.37 -22.28 -4.74
N THR A 5 -2.31 -22.41 -5.67
CA THR A 5 -3.70 -22.01 -5.44
C THR A 5 -4.42 -23.11 -4.68
N SER A 6 -4.82 -22.86 -3.43
CA SER A 6 -5.69 -23.76 -2.66
C SER A 6 -7.15 -23.43 -2.91
N ALA A 7 -7.96 -24.42 -3.33
CA ALA A 7 -9.41 -24.26 -3.39
C ALA A 7 -10.00 -24.37 -1.98
N TYR A 8 -10.79 -23.37 -1.56
CA TYR A 8 -11.47 -23.37 -0.27
C TYR A 8 -12.98 -23.22 -0.46
N ALA A 9 -13.74 -24.23 0.01
CA ALA A 9 -15.19 -24.22 -0.09
C ALA A 9 -15.79 -23.38 1.06
N LEU A 10 -16.41 -22.25 0.71
CA LEU A 10 -17.07 -21.34 1.64
C LEU A 10 -18.58 -21.55 1.63
N ARG A 11 -19.20 -21.50 2.82
CA ARG A 11 -20.66 -21.43 2.95
C ARG A 11 -21.05 -19.99 3.28
N LEU A 12 -21.88 -19.40 2.42
CA LEU A 12 -22.41 -18.06 2.61
C LEU A 12 -23.93 -18.12 2.86
N PRO A 13 -24.50 -17.27 3.72
CA PRO A 13 -25.94 -17.07 3.77
C PRO A 13 -26.49 -16.74 2.37
N SER A 14 -27.67 -17.24 2.04
CA SER A 14 -28.26 -17.10 0.70
C SER A 14 -28.38 -15.64 0.25
N SER A 15 -28.77 -14.74 1.14
CA SER A 15 -28.86 -13.30 0.88
C SER A 15 -27.51 -12.68 0.51
N ILE A 16 -26.44 -13.05 1.22
CA ILE A 16 -25.08 -12.56 0.98
C ILE A 16 -24.54 -13.10 -0.34
N LYS A 17 -24.77 -14.39 -0.60
CA LYS A 17 -24.39 -15.00 -1.88
C LYS A 17 -25.04 -14.25 -3.05
N ALA A 18 -26.34 -14.01 -2.99
CA ALA A 18 -27.07 -13.31 -4.04
C ALA A 18 -26.56 -11.86 -4.25
N ALA A 19 -26.25 -11.15 -3.15
CA ALA A 19 -25.68 -9.81 -3.24
C ALA A 19 -24.29 -9.82 -3.89
N ALA A 20 -23.42 -10.77 -3.51
CA ALA A 20 -22.09 -10.91 -4.09
C ALA A 20 -22.13 -11.32 -5.57
N GLU A 21 -23.07 -12.19 -5.98
CA GLU A 21 -23.29 -12.54 -7.38
C GLU A 21 -23.71 -11.34 -8.22
N LYS A 22 -24.60 -10.50 -7.68
CA LYS A 22 -25.01 -9.26 -8.36
C LYS A 22 -23.84 -8.30 -8.56
N LEU A 23 -23.05 -8.05 -7.50
CA LEU A 23 -21.89 -7.17 -7.57
C LEU A 23 -20.82 -7.70 -8.53
N ALA A 24 -20.53 -9.01 -8.47
CA ALA A 24 -19.57 -9.63 -9.39
C ALA A 24 -20.03 -9.50 -10.85
N ALA A 25 -21.33 -9.63 -11.13
CA ALA A 25 -21.89 -9.43 -12.46
C ALA A 25 -21.80 -7.97 -12.93
N GLU A 26 -22.04 -7.00 -12.03
CA GLU A 26 -21.86 -5.56 -12.32
C GLU A 26 -20.39 -5.23 -12.67
N GLU A 27 -19.44 -5.89 -12.01
CA GLU A 27 -18.00 -5.77 -12.29
C GLU A 27 -17.51 -6.62 -13.48
N GLY A 28 -18.37 -7.49 -14.04
CA GLY A 28 -18.01 -8.38 -15.14
C GLY A 28 -17.02 -9.49 -14.78
N ILE A 29 -16.95 -9.89 -13.50
CA ILE A 29 -16.04 -10.92 -13.00
C ILE A 29 -16.81 -12.11 -12.41
N SER A 30 -16.12 -13.24 -12.23
CA SER A 30 -16.72 -14.39 -11.55
C SER A 30 -16.88 -14.15 -10.04
N LEU A 31 -17.85 -14.81 -9.40
CA LEU A 31 -18.04 -14.75 -7.95
C LEU A 31 -16.76 -15.14 -7.18
N ASN A 32 -16.01 -16.15 -7.66
CA ASN A 32 -14.77 -16.56 -7.01
C ASN A 32 -13.69 -15.48 -7.08
N GLN A 33 -13.59 -14.76 -8.20
CA GLN A 33 -12.66 -13.62 -8.33
C GLN A 33 -13.08 -12.48 -7.40
N PHE A 34 -14.38 -12.16 -7.37
CA PHE A 34 -14.92 -11.15 -6.46
C PHE A 34 -14.59 -11.47 -5.00
N VAL A 35 -14.85 -12.71 -4.56
CA VAL A 35 -14.52 -13.15 -3.18
C VAL A 35 -13.02 -13.11 -2.91
N ALA A 36 -12.19 -13.54 -3.86
CA ALA A 36 -10.74 -13.50 -3.70
C ALA A 36 -10.22 -12.06 -3.53
N THR A 37 -10.71 -11.12 -4.35
CA THR A 37 -10.36 -9.70 -4.26
C THR A 37 -10.82 -9.10 -2.94
N ALA A 38 -12.08 -9.34 -2.53
CA ALA A 38 -12.62 -8.85 -1.28
C ALA A 38 -11.83 -9.36 -0.05
N VAL A 39 -11.40 -10.63 -0.08
CA VAL A 39 -10.53 -11.19 0.98
C VAL A 39 -9.17 -10.50 0.99
N ALA A 40 -8.56 -10.31 -0.19
CA ALA A 40 -7.27 -9.63 -0.29
C ALA A 40 -7.35 -8.18 0.24
N GLU A 41 -8.41 -7.45 -0.12
CA GLU A 41 -8.67 -6.11 0.39
C GLU A 41 -8.86 -6.08 1.91
N LYS A 42 -9.64 -7.02 2.45
CA LYS A 42 -9.86 -7.10 3.89
C LYS A 42 -8.58 -7.39 4.65
N VAL A 43 -7.75 -8.32 4.15
CA VAL A 43 -6.45 -8.64 4.72
C VAL A 43 -5.53 -7.42 4.68
N ALA A 44 -5.45 -6.73 3.54
CA ALA A 44 -4.66 -5.52 3.40
C ALA A 44 -5.11 -4.42 4.38
N ALA A 45 -6.41 -4.17 4.49
CA ALA A 45 -6.98 -3.19 5.41
C ALA A 45 -6.63 -3.52 6.87
N LEU A 46 -6.74 -4.78 7.27
CA LEU A 46 -6.40 -5.21 8.64
C LEU A 46 -4.91 -5.11 8.94
N HIS A 47 -4.05 -5.38 7.96
CA HIS A 47 -2.59 -5.41 8.13
C HIS A 47 -1.92 -4.05 7.93
N THR A 48 -2.68 -3.01 7.56
CA THR A 48 -2.10 -1.70 7.21
C THR A 48 -1.28 -1.11 8.36
N ALA A 49 -1.82 -1.10 9.58
CA ALA A 49 -1.14 -0.49 10.73
C ALA A 49 0.12 -1.28 11.17
N SER A 50 0.05 -2.62 11.19
CA SER A 50 1.21 -3.46 11.54
C SER A 50 2.30 -3.39 10.47
N TYR A 51 1.93 -3.37 9.19
CA TYR A 51 2.87 -3.23 8.09
C TYR A 51 3.68 -1.93 8.19
N PHE A 52 3.03 -0.79 8.49
CA PHE A 52 3.76 0.47 8.69
C PHE A 52 4.60 0.49 9.96
N ALA A 53 4.11 -0.13 11.05
CA ALA A 53 4.85 -0.22 12.31
C ALA A 53 6.14 -1.04 12.16
N GLU A 54 6.07 -2.21 11.51
CA GLU A 54 7.23 -3.05 11.21
C GLU A 54 8.21 -2.32 10.29
N ARG A 55 7.71 -1.76 9.18
CA ARG A 55 8.55 -1.12 8.17
C ARG A 55 9.26 0.14 8.67
N LYS A 56 8.72 0.84 9.68
CA LYS A 56 9.38 1.99 10.32
C LYS A 56 10.75 1.62 10.89
N GLY A 57 10.92 0.38 11.38
CA GLY A 57 12.20 -0.11 11.92
C GLY A 57 13.27 -0.38 10.86
N HIS A 58 12.89 -0.48 9.59
CA HIS A 58 13.81 -0.74 8.47
C HIS A 58 14.29 0.53 7.75
N ALA A 59 13.86 1.71 8.19
CA ALA A 59 14.28 2.97 7.59
C ALA A 59 15.71 3.32 8.02
N ASP A 60 16.63 3.35 7.06
CA ASP A 60 17.96 3.94 7.24
C ASP A 60 17.88 5.45 6.97
N TRP A 61 17.64 6.21 8.04
CA TRP A 61 17.56 7.67 7.99
C TRP A 61 18.88 8.32 7.55
N ALA A 62 20.02 7.69 7.81
CA ALA A 62 21.32 8.20 7.37
C ALA A 62 21.50 8.03 5.85
N ALA A 63 21.09 6.89 5.31
CA ALA A 63 21.06 6.69 3.85
C ALA A 63 20.07 7.63 3.17
N PHE A 64 18.88 7.85 3.77
CA PHE A 64 17.90 8.82 3.28
C PHE A 64 18.49 10.23 3.21
N ASP A 65 19.07 10.73 4.29
CA ASP A 65 19.69 12.07 4.34
C ASP A 65 20.81 12.22 3.31
N ARG A 66 21.64 11.18 3.15
CA ARG A 66 22.70 11.16 2.13
C ARG A 66 22.14 11.28 0.71
N ILE A 67 21.02 10.61 0.41
CA ILE A 67 20.37 10.70 -0.90
C ILE A 67 19.75 12.09 -1.08
N MET A 68 19.06 12.63 -0.08
CA MET A 68 18.38 13.93 -0.18
C MET A 68 19.34 15.12 -0.26
N ARG A 69 20.56 14.99 0.25
CA ARG A 69 21.60 16.03 0.21
C ARG A 69 22.60 15.86 -0.92
N ARG A 70 22.41 14.88 -1.81
CA ARG A 70 23.36 14.66 -2.89
C ARG A 70 23.38 15.87 -3.82
N GLU A 71 24.58 16.30 -4.18
CA GLU A 71 24.79 17.42 -5.12
C GLU A 71 24.61 16.98 -6.59
N THR A 72 24.39 15.68 -6.82
CA THR A 72 24.26 15.08 -8.15
C THR A 72 22.82 14.74 -8.49
N GLY A 73 22.40 14.98 -9.73
CA GLY A 73 21.05 14.65 -10.20
C GLY A 73 20.50 15.71 -11.14
N MET A 74 19.23 15.56 -11.51
CA MET A 74 18.49 16.61 -12.21
C MET A 74 18.12 17.73 -11.23
N PRO A 75 18.13 18.99 -11.66
CA PRO A 75 17.59 20.08 -10.85
C PRO A 75 16.09 19.84 -10.56
N PRO A 76 15.54 20.48 -9.52
CA PRO A 76 14.10 20.47 -9.27
C PRO A 76 13.31 20.87 -10.51
N GLN A 77 12.13 20.28 -10.69
CA GLN A 77 11.18 20.77 -11.70
C GLN A 77 10.68 22.16 -11.28
N GLY A 78 10.22 22.96 -12.24
CA GLY A 78 9.66 24.27 -11.94
C GLY A 78 8.48 24.16 -10.98
N GLY A 79 8.54 24.85 -9.83
CA GLY A 79 7.57 24.76 -8.74
C GLY A 79 7.99 23.84 -7.59
N ASP A 80 9.01 22.99 -7.76
CA ASP A 80 9.58 22.13 -6.73
C ASP A 80 10.84 22.75 -6.09
N GLU A 81 11.16 24.02 -6.39
CA GLU A 81 12.29 24.70 -5.78
C GLU A 81 12.08 24.91 -4.28
N ILE A 82 13.17 24.92 -3.53
CA ILE A 82 13.15 25.28 -2.12
C ILE A 82 12.71 26.75 -2.00
N PRO A 83 11.64 27.07 -1.27
CA PRO A 83 11.17 28.45 -1.14
C PRO A 83 12.21 29.36 -0.49
N GLU A 84 12.21 30.63 -0.88
CA GLU A 84 13.09 31.63 -0.29
C GLU A 84 12.84 31.75 1.22
N GLY A 85 13.91 31.68 2.02
CA GLY A 85 13.83 31.69 3.48
C GLY A 85 13.50 30.34 4.14
N TYR A 86 13.49 29.22 3.40
CA TYR A 86 13.31 27.89 3.98
C TYR A 86 14.39 27.58 5.02
N LYS A 87 13.99 27.55 6.29
CA LYS A 87 14.83 27.06 7.39
C LYS A 87 14.64 25.55 7.47
N GLY A 88 15.50 24.80 6.79
CA GLY A 88 15.55 23.35 6.96
C GLY A 88 15.62 23.01 8.45
N ARG A 89 14.85 22.00 8.89
CA ARG A 89 14.96 21.53 10.28
C ARG A 89 16.41 21.17 10.50
N ARG A 90 17.13 21.98 11.30
CA ARG A 90 18.44 21.60 11.83
C ARG A 90 18.27 20.20 12.38
N ALA A 91 19.17 19.29 12.01
CA ALA A 91 19.21 17.94 12.54
C ALA A 91 19.24 18.01 14.08
N THR A 92 18.08 17.99 14.72
CA THR A 92 17.93 17.77 16.14
C THR A 92 18.18 16.29 16.32
N LYS A 93 19.44 15.98 16.58
CA LYS A 93 19.99 14.71 17.04
C LYS A 93 19.56 14.47 18.51
N PRO A 94 19.52 13.23 19.03
CA PRO A 94 19.45 11.91 18.39
C PRO A 94 18.03 11.32 18.36
#